data_AF-A0A420VG32-F1
#
_entry.id   AF-A0A420VG32-F1
#
_cell.length_a   1.000
_cell.length_b   1.000
_cell.length_c   1.000
_cell.angle_alpha   90.00
_cell.angle_beta   90.00
_cell.angle_gamma   90.00
#
_symmetry.space_group_name_H-M   'P 1'
#
loop_
_entity.id
_entity.type
_entity.pdbx_description
1 polymer ?
#
loop_
_entity_poly.entity_id
_entity_poly.type
_entity_poly.pdbx_seq_one_letter_code
_entity_poly.pdbx_strand_id
1 'polypeptide(L)'
;MEDDINTMHRYRDALVVKSGGPYERHAFGAYVLFPWFDEENYENHPFYKSIDEVNIGGFQFLPNATKLVERFVERLVNSNPEELQEEGILPRGSIDYWESGLEEKVLVVPINKRELYLAAKQKKQVTIHAGTLRKGWERAKYVSLYVTRPVSKELSVENGIRFYGEIDRIDLQGKQGIMFVHFHVKAWQTLPHVIRPVGYGIQNHLLTTIQLLKQAEELPELFMKSGEEMKLWRMLRRLTTKVRTTLDTTILDRAKKILAYQIGFYSVDLDTEKGEIHVSYFGERQQTIPLSMLEKDPNRVFKILRDILFKD
;
A
#
# COMPACT_ATOMS: atom_id res chain seq x y z
N MET A 1 -3.15 -38.49 -2.27
CA MET A 1 -3.50 -37.07 -2.55
C MET A 1 -3.93 -36.34 -1.30
N GLU A 2 -5.01 -36.74 -0.63
CA GLU A 2 -5.38 -36.17 0.69
C GLU A 2 -4.28 -36.48 1.74
N ASP A 3 -3.71 -37.69 1.71
CA ASP A 3 -2.53 -38.06 2.51
C ASP A 3 -1.28 -37.21 2.23
N ASP A 4 -1.12 -36.73 0.99
CA ASP A 4 0.02 -35.90 0.60
C ASP A 4 -0.16 -34.48 1.15
N ILE A 5 -1.38 -33.92 1.01
CA ILE A 5 -1.75 -32.63 1.62
C ILE A 5 -1.59 -32.70 3.15
N ASN A 6 -2.07 -33.76 3.79
CA ASN A 6 -1.89 -34.02 5.23
C ASN A 6 -0.41 -34.14 5.63
N THR A 7 0.43 -34.67 4.74
CA THR A 7 1.87 -34.73 4.94
C THR A 7 2.50 -33.34 4.84
N MET A 8 2.09 -32.51 3.88
CA MET A 8 2.52 -31.11 3.80
C MET A 8 2.07 -30.30 5.01
N HIS A 9 0.87 -30.54 5.56
CA HIS A 9 0.43 -29.95 6.83
C HIS A 9 1.40 -30.28 7.97
N ARG A 10 1.77 -31.55 8.11
CA ARG A 10 2.71 -31.99 9.15
C ARG A 10 4.07 -31.30 9.02
N TYR A 11 4.60 -31.17 7.80
CA TYR A 11 5.86 -30.47 7.57
C TYR A 11 5.77 -28.97 7.84
N ARG A 12 4.71 -28.30 7.37
CA ARG A 12 4.46 -26.88 7.63
C ARG A 12 4.38 -26.61 9.12
N ASP A 13 3.57 -27.38 9.83
CA ASP A 13 3.27 -27.15 11.25
C ASP A 13 4.44 -27.55 12.16
N ALA A 14 5.37 -28.39 11.68
CA ALA A 14 6.60 -28.72 12.37
C ALA A 14 7.68 -27.62 12.29
N LEU A 15 7.54 -26.65 11.38
CA LEU A 15 8.47 -25.51 11.27
C LEU A 15 8.15 -24.44 12.31
N VAL A 16 8.77 -24.57 13.47
CA VAL A 16 8.68 -23.62 14.59
C VAL A 16 10.03 -22.98 14.89
N VAL A 17 10.03 -21.69 15.21
CA VAL A 17 11.22 -20.95 15.64
C VAL A 17 11.04 -20.52 17.08
N LYS A 18 12.14 -20.48 17.83
CA LYS A 18 12.18 -20.00 19.20
C LYS A 18 12.88 -18.65 19.25
N SER A 19 12.13 -17.58 19.49
CA SER A 19 12.67 -16.22 19.68
C SER A 19 12.20 -15.64 21.00
N GLY A 20 12.97 -15.85 22.08
CA GLY A 20 12.73 -15.18 23.37
C GLY A 20 11.44 -15.54 24.13
N GLY A 21 10.68 -16.55 23.69
CA GLY A 21 9.38 -16.95 24.26
C GLY A 21 8.98 -18.40 23.90
N PRO A 22 7.67 -18.77 23.98
CA PRO A 22 7.18 -20.06 23.49
C PRO A 22 7.45 -20.27 22.00
N TYR A 23 7.31 -21.51 21.51
CA TYR A 23 7.52 -21.81 20.09
C TYR A 23 6.46 -21.12 19.23
N GLU A 24 6.91 -20.39 18.20
CA GLU A 24 6.05 -19.67 17.27
C GLU A 24 6.18 -20.26 15.86
N ARG A 25 5.06 -20.27 15.13
CA ARG A 25 4.96 -20.79 13.77
C ARG A 25 5.22 -19.66 12.78
N HIS A 26 6.20 -19.85 11.89
CA HIS A 26 6.56 -18.85 10.86
C HIS A 26 6.26 -19.32 9.42
N ALA A 27 5.79 -20.56 9.25
CA ALA A 27 5.43 -21.07 7.93
C ALA A 27 4.05 -20.53 7.52
N PHE A 28 4.02 -19.77 6.43
CA PHE A 28 2.81 -19.14 5.88
C PHE A 28 1.95 -20.13 5.09
N GLY A 29 2.59 -20.97 4.27
CA GLY A 29 1.96 -22.02 3.46
C GLY A 29 2.97 -23.09 3.09
N ALA A 30 2.51 -24.13 2.40
CA ALA A 30 3.40 -25.16 1.85
C ALA A 30 2.97 -25.52 0.42
N TYR A 31 3.88 -25.32 -0.53
CA TYR A 31 3.61 -25.55 -1.95
C TYR A 31 4.66 -26.46 -2.55
N VAL A 32 4.22 -27.39 -3.38
CA VAL A 32 5.10 -28.25 -4.17
C VAL A 32 5.00 -27.86 -5.65
N LEU A 33 6.16 -27.74 -6.29
CA LEU A 33 6.24 -27.55 -7.74
C LEU A 33 6.50 -28.90 -8.39
N PHE A 34 5.74 -29.26 -9.42
CA PHE A 34 5.92 -30.55 -10.09
C PHE A 34 5.67 -30.47 -11.60
N PRO A 35 6.28 -31.38 -12.38
CA PRO A 35 6.14 -31.37 -13.83
C PRO A 35 4.74 -31.85 -14.24
N TRP A 36 3.92 -30.93 -14.77
CA TRP A 36 2.59 -31.21 -15.31
C TRP A 36 2.37 -30.40 -16.59
N PHE A 37 1.82 -31.04 -17.63
CA PHE A 37 1.78 -30.48 -18.99
C PHE A 37 0.48 -29.77 -19.35
N ASP A 38 -0.64 -30.16 -18.72
CA ASP A 38 -1.96 -29.64 -19.06
C ASP A 38 -2.34 -28.47 -18.15
N GLU A 39 -1.91 -27.27 -18.56
CA GLU A 39 -2.14 -26.00 -17.85
C GLU A 39 -3.60 -25.59 -17.79
N GLU A 40 -4.37 -25.86 -18.85
CA GLU A 40 -5.77 -25.43 -18.94
C GLU A 40 -6.66 -26.17 -17.94
N ASN A 41 -6.36 -27.44 -17.68
CA ASN A 41 -7.14 -28.24 -16.73
C ASN A 41 -6.57 -28.24 -15.31
N TYR A 42 -5.34 -27.76 -15.10
CA TYR A 42 -4.69 -27.84 -13.79
C TYR A 42 -5.35 -26.97 -12.71
N GLU A 43 -6.03 -25.89 -13.09
CA GLU A 43 -6.80 -25.07 -12.12
C GLU A 43 -7.94 -25.88 -11.44
N ASN A 44 -8.37 -27.00 -12.06
CA ASN A 44 -9.34 -27.91 -11.45
C ASN A 44 -8.71 -28.99 -10.56
N HIS A 45 -7.37 -29.10 -10.57
CA HIS A 45 -6.64 -30.12 -9.83
C HIS A 45 -6.77 -29.89 -8.31
N PRO A 46 -7.03 -30.92 -7.49
CA PRO A 46 -7.27 -30.68 -6.07
C PRO A 46 -6.05 -30.13 -5.30
N PHE A 47 -4.82 -30.37 -5.75
CA PHE A 47 -3.64 -29.66 -5.22
C PHE A 47 -3.64 -28.16 -5.50
N TYR A 48 -4.25 -27.71 -6.60
CA TYR A 48 -4.39 -26.28 -6.87
C TYR A 48 -5.51 -25.70 -6.01
N LYS A 49 -6.67 -26.39 -5.94
CA LYS A 49 -7.82 -25.97 -5.12
C LYS A 49 -7.50 -25.90 -3.63
N SER A 50 -6.70 -26.82 -3.11
CA SER A 50 -6.32 -26.84 -1.70
C SER A 50 -5.51 -25.62 -1.27
N ILE A 51 -4.91 -24.89 -2.21
CA ILE A 51 -4.22 -23.62 -1.95
C ILE A 51 -5.22 -22.59 -1.43
N ASP A 52 -6.38 -22.46 -2.08
CA ASP A 52 -7.40 -21.49 -1.67
C ASP A 52 -8.12 -21.93 -0.38
N GLU A 53 -8.15 -23.23 -0.06
CA GLU A 53 -8.86 -23.77 1.11
C GLU A 53 -8.01 -23.76 2.39
N VAL A 54 -6.74 -24.19 2.29
CA VAL A 54 -5.89 -24.46 3.46
C VAL A 54 -4.47 -23.87 3.34
N ASN A 55 -4.24 -23.07 2.30
CA ASN A 55 -2.94 -22.49 1.96
C ASN A 55 -1.80 -23.51 1.84
N ILE A 56 -2.16 -24.71 1.38
CA ILE A 56 -1.26 -25.84 1.14
C ILE A 56 -1.66 -26.49 -0.17
N GLY A 57 -0.72 -26.73 -1.07
CA GLY A 57 -1.04 -27.37 -2.33
C GLY A 57 0.13 -27.51 -3.27
N GLY A 58 -0.13 -27.46 -4.57
CA GLY A 58 0.92 -27.60 -5.55
C GLY A 58 0.61 -26.88 -6.85
N PHE A 59 1.69 -26.40 -7.48
CA PHE A 59 1.65 -25.80 -8.80
C PHE A 59 2.35 -26.70 -9.80
N GLN A 60 1.81 -26.74 -11.00
CA GLN A 60 2.60 -27.16 -12.14
C GLN A 60 3.76 -26.19 -12.36
N PHE A 61 4.91 -26.73 -12.76
CA PHE A 61 6.06 -25.91 -13.11
C PHE A 61 6.92 -26.58 -14.18
N LEU A 62 6.84 -26.05 -15.40
CA LEU A 62 7.68 -26.39 -16.54
C LEU A 62 8.12 -25.10 -17.23
N PRO A 63 9.20 -25.10 -18.05
CA PRO A 63 9.66 -23.90 -18.75
C PRO A 63 8.59 -23.14 -19.55
N ASN A 64 7.55 -23.84 -20.02
CA ASN A 64 6.44 -23.27 -20.79
C ASN A 64 5.10 -23.24 -20.03
N ALA A 65 5.09 -23.57 -18.73
CA ALA A 65 3.89 -23.67 -17.90
C ALA A 65 4.17 -23.06 -16.51
N THR A 66 4.37 -21.75 -16.46
CA THR A 66 4.70 -20.97 -15.26
C THR A 66 3.58 -20.04 -14.81
N LYS A 67 2.50 -19.90 -15.61
CA LYS A 67 1.48 -18.85 -15.47
C LYS A 67 0.81 -18.85 -14.09
N LEU A 68 0.55 -20.02 -13.51
CA LEU A 68 -0.09 -20.14 -12.19
C LEU A 68 0.86 -19.73 -11.06
N VAL A 69 2.14 -20.10 -11.17
CA VAL A 69 3.17 -19.69 -10.21
C VAL A 69 3.41 -18.19 -10.30
N GLU A 70 3.53 -17.64 -11.51
CA GLU A 70 3.70 -16.20 -11.72
C GLU A 70 2.53 -15.42 -11.14
N ARG A 71 1.28 -15.81 -11.44
CA ARG A 71 0.07 -15.20 -10.88
C ARG A 71 0.08 -15.25 -9.34
N PHE A 72 0.49 -16.38 -8.77
CA PHE A 72 0.55 -16.55 -7.32
C PHE A 72 1.63 -15.66 -6.67
N VAL A 73 2.83 -15.60 -7.26
CA VAL A 73 3.92 -14.74 -6.77
C VAL A 73 3.54 -13.26 -6.93
N GLU A 74 2.97 -12.88 -8.07
CA GLU A 74 2.48 -11.51 -8.28
C GLU A 74 1.40 -11.14 -7.26
N ARG A 75 0.49 -12.06 -6.92
CA ARG A 75 -0.50 -11.86 -5.85
C ARG A 75 0.21 -11.62 -4.51
N LEU A 76 1.13 -12.48 -4.11
CA LEU A 76 1.87 -12.32 -2.84
C LEU A 76 2.66 -11.01 -2.77
N VAL A 77 3.29 -10.58 -3.86
CA VAL A 77 4.08 -9.34 -3.91
C VAL A 77 3.20 -8.09 -3.87
N ASN A 78 1.98 -8.17 -4.39
CA ASN A 78 1.05 -7.04 -4.48
C ASN A 78 0.00 -7.00 -3.36
N SER A 79 -0.14 -8.06 -2.56
CA SER A 79 -1.04 -8.09 -1.42
C SER A 79 -0.40 -7.48 -0.17
N ASN A 80 -1.20 -6.83 0.66
CA ASN A 80 -0.75 -6.32 1.96
C ASN A 80 -0.90 -7.40 3.06
N PRO A 81 -0.28 -7.22 4.24
CA PRO A 81 -0.37 -8.18 5.34
C PRO A 81 -1.79 -8.44 5.84
N GLU A 82 -2.67 -7.46 5.77
CA GLU A 82 -4.06 -7.60 6.21
C GLU A 82 -4.84 -8.56 5.29
N GLU A 83 -4.75 -8.34 3.98
CA GLU A 83 -5.33 -9.19 2.93
C GLU A 83 -4.79 -10.63 3.02
N LEU A 84 -3.47 -10.78 3.19
CA LEU A 84 -2.87 -12.11 3.31
C LEU A 84 -3.36 -12.86 4.56
N GLN A 85 -3.72 -12.17 5.65
CA GLN A 85 -4.29 -12.82 6.83
C GLN A 85 -5.77 -13.18 6.65
N GLU A 86 -6.55 -12.33 6.00
CA GLU A 86 -7.95 -12.63 5.67
C GLU A 86 -8.06 -13.84 4.74
N GLU A 87 -7.12 -13.96 3.79
CA GLU A 87 -6.98 -15.10 2.88
C GLU A 87 -6.43 -16.37 3.58
N GLY A 88 -6.09 -16.30 4.88
CA GLY A 88 -5.52 -17.43 5.62
C GLY A 88 -4.09 -17.79 5.22
N ILE A 89 -3.42 -16.93 4.45
CA ILE A 89 -2.00 -17.08 4.07
C ILE A 89 -1.10 -16.71 5.25
N LEU A 90 -1.47 -15.70 6.03
CA LEU A 90 -0.83 -15.35 7.30
C LEU A 90 -1.62 -15.96 8.49
N PRO A 91 -0.93 -16.55 9.49
CA PRO A 91 -1.58 -17.01 10.71
C PRO A 91 -2.29 -15.86 11.47
N ARG A 92 -3.44 -16.13 12.09
CA ARG A 92 -4.11 -15.15 12.97
C ARG A 92 -3.20 -14.72 14.14
N GLY A 93 -3.05 -13.42 14.33
CA GLY A 93 -2.10 -12.83 15.29
C GLY A 93 -0.73 -12.49 14.66
N SER A 94 -0.51 -12.87 13.41
CA SER A 94 0.64 -12.40 12.64
C SER A 94 0.52 -10.90 12.38
N ILE A 95 -0.65 -10.35 11.99
CA ILE A 95 -0.83 -8.90 11.83
C ILE A 95 -0.33 -8.14 13.06
N ASP A 96 -0.71 -8.53 14.29
CA ASP A 96 -0.25 -7.83 15.49
C ASP A 96 1.29 -7.89 15.64
N TYR A 97 1.94 -9.00 15.25
CA TYR A 97 3.40 -9.16 15.21
C TYR A 97 4.08 -8.42 14.03
N TRP A 98 3.42 -8.36 12.87
CA TRP A 98 3.89 -7.66 11.67
C TRP A 98 3.72 -6.14 11.80
N GLU A 99 2.59 -5.67 12.32
CA GLU A 99 2.33 -4.26 12.65
C GLU A 99 3.16 -3.76 13.84
N SER A 100 3.44 -4.62 14.82
CA SER A 100 4.33 -4.28 15.94
C SER A 100 5.81 -4.45 15.61
N GLY A 101 6.17 -5.29 14.63
CA GLY A 101 7.55 -5.65 14.31
C GLY A 101 8.15 -5.07 13.02
N LEU A 102 7.36 -4.73 11.99
CA LEU A 102 7.91 -4.57 10.62
C LEU A 102 7.57 -3.27 9.87
N GLU A 103 6.55 -2.50 10.24
CA GLU A 103 6.26 -1.27 9.53
C GLU A 103 6.84 -0.02 10.20
N GLU A 104 8.09 0.27 9.84
CA GLU A 104 8.72 1.53 10.21
C GLU A 104 7.90 2.70 9.63
N LYS A 105 7.32 3.51 10.51
CA LYS A 105 6.47 4.62 10.08
C LYS A 105 7.32 5.81 9.62
N VAL A 106 6.79 6.53 8.63
CA VAL A 106 7.38 7.74 8.06
C VAL A 106 6.44 8.91 8.33
N LEU A 107 6.99 9.97 8.94
CA LEU A 107 6.31 11.25 9.07
C LEU A 107 6.63 12.13 7.87
N VAL A 108 5.66 12.35 6.98
CA VAL A 108 5.80 13.23 5.81
C VAL A 108 5.42 14.65 6.20
N VAL A 109 6.35 15.58 6.03
CA VAL A 109 6.22 16.97 6.51
C VAL A 109 6.18 17.92 5.32
N PRO A 110 5.17 18.81 5.23
CA PRO A 110 5.09 19.81 4.18
C PRO A 110 6.16 20.90 4.38
N ILE A 111 6.89 21.18 3.32
CA ILE A 111 7.89 22.24 3.24
C ILE A 111 7.33 23.34 2.36
N ASN A 112 6.81 24.38 3.02
CA ASN A 112 6.12 25.51 2.40
C ASN A 112 6.92 26.81 2.41
N LYS A 113 8.13 26.81 2.99
CA LYS A 113 9.06 27.94 2.99
C LYS A 113 10.48 27.51 2.66
N ARG A 114 11.24 28.40 2.02
CA ARG A 114 12.67 28.21 1.72
C ARG A 114 13.51 27.91 2.95
N GLU A 115 13.32 28.64 4.04
CA GLU A 115 14.06 28.46 5.29
C GLU A 115 13.93 27.06 5.87
N LEU A 116 12.72 26.46 5.79
CA LEU A 116 12.47 25.08 6.21
C LEU A 116 13.18 24.08 5.31
N TYR A 117 13.18 24.30 4.00
CA TYR A 117 13.90 23.45 3.05
C TYR A 117 15.40 23.46 3.31
N LEU A 118 15.99 24.66 3.49
CA LEU A 118 17.41 24.82 3.76
C LEU A 118 17.79 24.22 5.12
N ALA A 119 16.98 24.42 6.17
CA ALA A 119 17.20 23.77 7.46
C ALA A 119 17.17 22.24 7.34
N ALA A 120 16.19 21.69 6.61
CA ALA A 120 16.09 20.26 6.38
C ALA A 120 17.31 19.72 5.62
N LYS A 121 17.71 20.35 4.51
CA LYS A 121 18.79 19.83 3.66
C LYS A 121 20.19 20.11 4.19
N GLN A 122 20.44 21.28 4.78
CA GLN A 122 21.78 21.69 5.25
C GLN A 122 22.02 21.32 6.72
N LYS A 123 21.02 21.56 7.59
CA LYS A 123 21.14 21.29 9.04
C LYS A 123 20.58 19.93 9.44
N LYS A 124 20.03 19.16 8.50
CA LYS A 124 19.38 17.86 8.74
C LYS A 124 18.31 17.93 9.83
N GLN A 125 17.60 19.06 9.88
CA GLN A 125 16.62 19.35 10.93
C GLN A 125 15.27 19.69 10.31
N VAL A 126 14.23 18.98 10.73
CA VAL A 126 12.84 19.22 10.33
C VAL A 126 12.06 19.68 11.55
N THR A 127 11.38 20.82 11.43
CA THR A 127 10.66 21.44 12.56
C THR A 127 9.16 21.43 12.30
N ILE A 128 8.39 21.01 13.29
CA ILE A 128 6.92 20.99 13.25
C ILE A 128 6.37 21.63 14.53
N HIS A 129 5.27 22.35 14.41
CA HIS A 129 4.54 22.84 15.57
C HIS A 129 3.89 21.67 16.33
N ALA A 130 4.16 21.54 17.63
CA ALA A 130 3.68 20.39 18.41
C ALA A 130 2.15 20.29 18.41
N GLY A 131 1.43 21.42 18.41
CA GLY A 131 -0.03 21.44 18.35
C GLY A 131 -0.63 21.04 16.99
N THR A 132 0.18 20.85 15.93
CA THR A 132 -0.31 20.31 14.65
C THR A 132 -0.02 18.82 14.48
N LEU A 133 0.74 18.20 15.39
CA LEU A 133 1.01 16.76 15.40
C LEU A 133 -0.22 15.98 15.86
N ARG A 134 -0.54 14.91 15.15
CA ARG A 134 -1.65 14.00 15.47
C ARG A 134 -1.11 12.76 16.16
N LYS A 135 -1.97 12.08 16.91
CA LYS A 135 -1.64 10.83 17.62
C LYS A 135 -0.88 9.84 16.73
N GLY A 136 0.17 9.21 17.27
CA GLY A 136 0.96 8.19 16.57
C GLY A 136 2.20 8.72 15.85
N TRP A 137 2.43 10.05 15.84
CA TRP A 137 3.65 10.63 15.26
C TRP A 137 4.92 10.14 15.96
N GLU A 138 4.82 9.82 17.26
CA GLU A 138 5.90 9.30 18.10
C GLU A 138 6.42 7.93 17.62
N ARG A 139 5.63 7.21 16.82
CA ARG A 139 6.02 5.91 16.22
C ARG A 139 6.86 6.07 14.95
N ALA A 140 7.02 7.30 14.43
CA ALA A 140 7.77 7.53 13.22
C ALA A 140 9.27 7.27 13.45
N LYS A 141 9.82 6.33 12.68
CA LYS A 141 11.27 6.07 12.63
C LYS A 141 11.96 6.93 11.57
N TYR A 142 11.21 7.40 10.57
CA TYR A 142 11.71 8.26 9.51
C TYR A 142 10.89 9.54 9.40
N VAL A 143 11.52 10.56 8.80
CA VAL A 143 10.86 11.77 8.34
C VAL A 143 11.07 11.94 6.83
N SER A 144 10.11 12.52 6.14
CA SER A 144 10.14 12.76 4.70
C SER A 144 9.69 14.17 4.38
N LEU A 145 10.22 14.73 3.29
CA LEU A 145 9.99 16.12 2.88
C LEU A 145 9.00 16.18 1.72
N TYR A 146 7.81 16.72 1.96
CA TYR A 146 6.88 17.10 0.90
C TYR A 146 7.14 18.54 0.47
N VAL A 147 7.88 18.72 -0.63
CA VAL A 147 8.21 20.05 -1.18
C VAL A 147 7.02 20.60 -1.94
N THR A 148 6.45 21.68 -1.44
CA THR A 148 5.27 22.32 -2.04
C THR A 148 5.63 23.10 -3.32
N ARG A 149 4.62 23.38 -4.16
CA ARG A 149 4.81 24.09 -5.43
C ARG A 149 5.47 25.47 -5.30
N PRO A 150 5.16 26.33 -4.30
CA PRO A 150 5.84 27.60 -4.10
C PRO A 150 7.35 27.42 -3.89
N VAL A 151 7.75 26.53 -2.97
CA VAL A 151 9.17 26.27 -2.67
C VAL A 151 9.91 25.64 -3.85
N SER A 152 9.25 24.69 -4.53
CA SER A 152 9.79 24.05 -5.74
C SER A 152 10.14 25.08 -6.81
N LYS A 153 9.24 26.04 -7.08
CA LYS A 153 9.50 27.12 -8.04
C LYS A 153 10.62 28.05 -7.59
N GLU A 154 10.60 28.47 -6.33
CA GLU A 154 11.57 29.42 -5.78
C GLU A 154 13.01 28.86 -5.80
N LEU A 155 13.16 27.59 -5.42
CA LEU A 155 14.46 26.93 -5.30
C LEU A 155 14.86 26.11 -6.53
N SER A 156 14.02 26.06 -7.57
CA SER A 156 14.21 25.21 -8.75
C SER A 156 14.48 23.74 -8.41
N VAL A 157 13.67 23.20 -7.47
CA VAL A 157 13.73 21.80 -7.03
C VAL A 157 12.42 21.07 -7.38
N GLU A 158 12.41 19.74 -7.34
CA GLU A 158 11.23 18.94 -7.66
C GLU A 158 10.06 19.21 -6.68
N ASN A 159 8.83 19.28 -7.20
CA ASN A 159 7.61 19.38 -6.40
C ASN A 159 7.09 17.97 -6.06
N GLY A 160 6.94 17.68 -4.77
CA GLY A 160 6.55 16.35 -4.30
C GLY A 160 7.47 15.81 -3.22
N ILE A 161 7.51 14.49 -3.08
CA ILE A 161 8.36 13.80 -2.11
C ILE A 161 9.50 13.11 -2.85
N ARG A 162 10.74 13.44 -2.48
CA ARG A 162 11.96 12.86 -3.08
C ARG A 162 12.93 12.30 -2.05
N PHE A 163 12.87 12.80 -0.82
CA PHE A 163 13.83 12.47 0.23
C PHE A 163 13.14 12.02 1.49
N TYR A 164 13.71 11.00 2.13
CA TYR A 164 13.37 10.56 3.47
C TYR A 164 14.65 10.32 4.27
N GLY A 165 14.57 10.28 5.58
CA GLY A 165 15.73 10.01 6.41
C GLY A 165 15.36 9.51 7.78
N GLU A 166 16.24 8.68 8.34
CA GLU A 166 16.05 8.08 9.66
C GLU A 166 16.21 9.15 10.75
N ILE A 167 15.27 9.17 11.69
CA ILE A 167 15.29 10.08 12.83
C ILE A 167 16.39 9.61 13.79
N ASP A 168 17.33 10.50 14.04
CA ASP A 168 18.44 10.32 14.99
C ASP A 168 18.02 10.73 16.40
N ARG A 169 17.45 11.93 16.51
CA ARG A 169 17.06 12.56 17.76
C ARG A 169 15.82 13.42 17.57
N ILE A 170 15.08 13.62 18.65
CA ILE A 170 13.91 14.50 18.69
C ILE A 170 14.10 15.49 19.85
N ASP A 171 14.11 16.78 19.54
CA ASP A 171 14.21 17.85 20.54
C ASP A 171 12.89 18.62 20.64
N LEU A 172 12.48 18.94 21.85
CA LEU A 172 11.30 19.77 22.13
C LEU A 172 11.74 21.16 22.55
N GLN A 173 11.24 22.20 21.87
CA GLN A 173 11.61 23.57 22.18
C GLN A 173 10.38 24.47 22.29
N GLY A 174 10.19 25.08 23.46
CA GLY A 174 9.15 26.06 23.71
C GLY A 174 9.64 27.48 23.46
N LYS A 175 8.90 28.27 22.67
CA LYS A 175 9.15 29.70 22.49
C LYS A 175 7.82 30.47 22.58
N GLN A 176 7.73 31.42 23.51
CA GLN A 176 6.56 32.30 23.69
C GLN A 176 5.22 31.53 23.81
N GLY A 177 5.21 30.42 24.56
CA GLY A 177 4.01 29.59 24.76
C GLY A 177 3.69 28.63 23.59
N ILE A 178 4.50 28.65 22.53
CA ILE A 178 4.38 27.75 21.38
C ILE A 178 5.46 26.67 21.46
N MET A 179 5.07 25.40 21.37
CA MET A 179 5.98 24.26 21.41
C MET A 179 6.29 23.76 20.00
N PHE A 180 7.57 23.53 19.71
CA PHE A 180 8.04 22.94 18.46
C PHE A 180 8.74 21.61 18.72
N VAL A 181 8.56 20.68 17.79
CA VAL A 181 9.27 19.41 17.73
C VAL A 181 10.30 19.49 16.60
N HIS A 182 11.55 19.22 16.93
CA HIS A 182 12.66 19.23 16.00
C HIS A 182 13.16 17.79 15.79
N PHE A 183 12.98 17.28 14.58
CA PHE A 183 13.50 15.98 14.17
C PHE A 183 14.88 16.17 13.55
N HIS A 184 15.90 15.56 14.13
CA HIS A 184 17.24 15.51 13.55
C HIS A 184 17.39 14.22 12.76
N VAL A 185 17.92 14.33 11.55
CA VAL A 185 17.99 13.22 10.59
C VAL A 185 19.44 12.76 10.46
N LYS A 186 19.70 11.45 10.51
CA LYS A 186 21.06 10.90 10.34
C LYS A 186 21.63 11.26 8.97
N ALA A 187 20.90 10.88 7.92
CA ALA A 187 21.21 11.17 6.53
C ALA A 187 19.94 11.15 5.67
N TRP A 188 19.93 11.96 4.61
CA TRP A 188 18.87 11.93 3.62
C TRP A 188 19.14 10.85 2.58
N GLN A 189 18.16 9.97 2.40
CA GLN A 189 18.09 9.00 1.31
C GLN A 189 17.18 9.55 0.21
N THR A 190 17.45 9.13 -1.03
CA THR A 190 16.71 9.58 -2.21
C THR A 190 15.83 8.44 -2.73
N LEU A 191 14.56 8.73 -2.98
CA LEU A 191 13.64 7.83 -3.66
C LEU A 191 14.00 7.72 -5.16
N PRO A 192 13.75 6.58 -5.83
CA PRO A 192 14.07 6.41 -7.24
C PRO A 192 13.30 7.39 -8.13
N HIS A 193 12.04 7.68 -7.78
CA HIS A 193 11.16 8.64 -8.46
C HIS A 193 10.62 9.69 -7.46
N VAL A 194 10.15 10.83 -7.97
CA VAL A 194 9.47 11.83 -7.14
C VAL A 194 8.00 11.46 -7.02
N ILE A 195 7.49 11.36 -5.79
CA ILE A 195 6.07 11.14 -5.54
C ILE A 195 5.33 12.45 -5.82
N ARG A 196 4.54 12.50 -6.89
CA ARG A 196 3.95 13.75 -7.39
C ARG A 196 2.64 14.09 -6.67
N PRO A 197 2.37 15.38 -6.38
CA PRO A 197 1.14 15.76 -5.69
C PRO A 197 -0.16 15.59 -6.51
N VAL A 198 -0.13 15.72 -7.83
CA VAL A 198 -1.27 15.52 -8.76
C VAL A 198 -2.57 16.23 -8.31
N GLY A 199 -2.44 17.50 -7.91
CA GLY A 199 -3.58 18.32 -7.47
C GLY A 199 -3.87 18.26 -5.98
N TYR A 200 -3.13 17.43 -5.23
CA TYR A 200 -3.24 17.31 -3.79
C TYR A 200 -2.10 17.97 -3.03
N GLY A 201 -2.32 18.23 -1.74
CA GLY A 201 -1.27 18.69 -0.84
C GLY A 201 -1.42 18.14 0.58
N ILE A 202 -0.34 18.26 1.35
CA ILE A 202 -0.33 18.05 2.79
C ILE A 202 -0.30 19.43 3.45
N GLN A 203 -1.21 19.70 4.38
CA GLN A 203 -1.26 20.94 5.15
C GLN A 203 -0.44 20.85 6.44
N ASN A 204 -0.60 19.78 7.23
CA ASN A 204 0.11 19.63 8.51
C ASN A 204 1.23 18.59 8.46
N HIS A 205 0.88 17.31 8.40
CA HIS A 205 1.80 16.17 8.23
C HIS A 205 0.96 14.94 7.86
N LEU A 206 1.59 13.96 7.21
CA LEU A 206 0.98 12.67 6.90
C LEU A 206 1.81 11.57 7.56
N LEU A 207 1.17 10.62 8.23
CA LEU A 207 1.82 9.43 8.73
C LEU A 207 1.55 8.29 7.75
N THR A 208 2.62 7.65 7.27
CA THR A 208 2.56 6.50 6.35
C THR A 208 3.64 5.48 6.71
N THR A 209 3.84 4.47 5.89
CA THR A 209 4.79 3.37 6.11
C THR A 209 5.97 3.53 5.16
N ILE A 210 7.15 3.05 5.55
CA ILE A 210 8.33 3.12 4.67
C ILE A 210 8.13 2.33 3.37
N GLN A 211 7.32 1.27 3.41
CA GLN A 211 6.99 0.45 2.25
C GLN A 211 6.12 1.24 1.26
N LEU A 212 5.01 1.83 1.73
CA LEU A 212 4.15 2.69 0.90
C LEU A 212 4.92 3.87 0.32
N LEU A 213 5.76 4.53 1.13
CA LEU A 213 6.58 5.63 0.66
C LEU A 213 7.52 5.23 -0.50
N LYS A 214 8.09 4.02 -0.45
CA LYS A 214 9.02 3.53 -1.49
C LYS A 214 8.31 3.10 -2.77
N GLN A 215 7.06 2.65 -2.67
CA GLN A 215 6.28 2.14 -3.80
C GLN A 215 5.44 3.23 -4.49
N ALA A 216 5.02 4.26 -3.77
CA ALA A 216 4.09 5.24 -4.27
C ALA A 216 4.68 6.09 -5.41
N GLU A 217 3.90 6.32 -6.46
CA GLU A 217 4.24 7.23 -7.55
C GLU A 217 3.54 8.59 -7.41
N GLU A 218 2.33 8.58 -6.84
CA GLU A 218 1.51 9.77 -6.63
C GLU A 218 1.11 9.93 -5.16
N LEU A 219 0.96 11.18 -4.72
CA LEU A 219 0.72 11.54 -3.33
C LEU A 219 -0.54 10.88 -2.74
N PRO A 220 -1.67 10.76 -3.45
CA PRO A 220 -2.87 10.08 -2.93
C PRO A 220 -2.65 8.62 -2.53
N GLU A 221 -1.68 7.92 -3.11
CA GLU A 221 -1.38 6.51 -2.79
C GLU A 221 -0.92 6.36 -1.34
N LEU A 222 -0.30 7.39 -0.76
CA LEU A 222 0.13 7.37 0.64
C LEU A 222 -1.03 7.46 1.63
N PHE A 223 -2.25 7.74 1.15
CA PHE A 223 -3.47 7.86 1.95
C PHE A 223 -4.37 6.62 1.86
N MET A 224 -4.18 5.76 0.87
CA MET A 224 -4.95 4.53 0.71
C MET A 224 -4.71 3.61 1.91
N LYS A 225 -5.79 3.26 2.61
CA LYS A 225 -5.75 2.53 3.88
C LYS A 225 -5.98 1.04 3.69
N SER A 226 -6.51 0.64 2.53
CA SER A 226 -6.76 -0.76 2.19
C SER A 226 -6.02 -1.16 0.90
N GLY A 227 -5.74 -2.45 0.77
CA GLY A 227 -5.06 -2.98 -0.40
C GLY A 227 -5.96 -2.97 -1.63
N GLU A 228 -7.28 -3.06 -1.44
CA GLU A 228 -8.30 -2.93 -2.47
C GLU A 228 -8.36 -1.51 -3.04
N GLU A 229 -8.26 -0.48 -2.19
CA GLU A 229 -8.13 0.91 -2.65
C GLU A 229 -6.90 1.07 -3.55
N MET A 230 -5.76 0.51 -3.12
CA MET A 230 -4.51 0.54 -3.90
C MET A 230 -4.60 -0.26 -5.21
N LYS A 231 -5.18 -1.45 -5.17
CA LYS A 231 -5.39 -2.32 -6.35
C LYS A 231 -6.28 -1.63 -7.36
N LEU A 232 -7.42 -1.08 -6.93
CA LEU A 232 -8.33 -0.35 -7.79
C LEU A 232 -7.66 0.90 -8.37
N TRP A 233 -6.92 1.67 -7.57
CA TRP A 233 -6.18 2.83 -8.07
C TRP A 233 -5.18 2.45 -9.18
N ARG A 234 -4.30 1.48 -8.91
CA ARG A 234 -3.30 1.01 -9.89
C ARG A 234 -3.98 0.48 -11.15
N MET A 235 -5.09 -0.24 -11.00
CA MET A 235 -5.90 -0.74 -12.10
C MET A 235 -6.43 0.39 -12.99
N LEU A 236 -7.01 1.43 -12.40
CA LEU A 236 -7.53 2.59 -13.12
C LEU A 236 -6.40 3.40 -13.79
N ARG A 237 -5.25 3.55 -13.13
CA ARG A 237 -4.07 4.24 -13.69
C ARG A 237 -3.48 3.53 -14.90
N ARG A 238 -3.56 2.19 -14.97
CA ARG A 238 -3.20 1.42 -16.17
C ARG A 238 -4.13 1.70 -17.34
N LEU A 239 -5.40 2.01 -17.07
CA LEU A 239 -6.38 2.35 -18.11
C LEU A 239 -6.20 3.77 -18.63
N THR A 240 -5.80 4.71 -17.77
CA THR A 240 -5.60 6.10 -18.18
C THR A 240 -4.67 6.86 -17.25
N THR A 241 -3.85 7.72 -17.85
CA THR A 241 -3.01 8.68 -17.11
C THR A 241 -3.81 9.87 -16.58
N LYS A 242 -5.11 9.97 -16.89
CA LYS A 242 -6.02 11.05 -16.50
C LYS A 242 -7.00 10.66 -15.38
N VAL A 243 -6.70 9.63 -14.59
CA VAL A 243 -7.47 9.37 -13.36
C VAL A 243 -7.20 10.50 -12.37
N ARG A 244 -8.25 11.14 -11.87
CA ARG A 244 -8.18 12.01 -10.69
C ARG A 244 -8.82 11.26 -9.54
N THR A 245 -8.16 11.14 -8.40
CA THR A 245 -8.90 10.82 -7.19
C THR A 245 -9.86 11.98 -6.88
N THR A 246 -10.95 11.67 -6.20
CA THR A 246 -11.78 12.61 -5.47
C THR A 246 -11.66 12.18 -4.03
N LEU A 247 -10.93 12.95 -3.24
CA LEU A 247 -10.94 12.80 -1.78
C LEU A 247 -12.01 13.74 -1.24
N ASP A 248 -12.48 13.50 -0.03
CA ASP A 248 -13.35 14.43 0.70
C ASP A 248 -12.70 15.82 0.91
N THR A 249 -11.39 15.92 0.73
CA THR A 249 -10.65 17.17 0.65
C THR A 249 -9.37 17.04 -0.18
N THR A 250 -8.95 18.12 -0.85
CA THR A 250 -7.66 18.20 -1.56
C THR A 250 -6.44 18.21 -0.61
N ILE A 251 -6.69 18.27 0.70
CA ILE A 251 -5.70 18.27 1.76
C ILE A 251 -5.61 16.88 2.38
N LEU A 252 -4.58 16.10 2.03
CA LEU A 252 -4.45 14.69 2.40
C LEU A 252 -4.50 14.44 3.90
N ASP A 253 -3.82 15.26 4.70
CA ASP A 253 -3.82 15.06 6.14
C ASP A 253 -5.22 15.28 6.72
N ARG A 254 -6.11 16.03 6.08
CA ARG A 254 -7.50 16.21 6.54
C ARG A 254 -8.47 15.22 5.91
N ALA A 255 -8.07 14.50 4.87
CA ALA A 255 -8.89 13.52 4.21
C ALA A 255 -9.24 12.40 5.19
N LYS A 256 -10.49 11.91 5.12
CA LYS A 256 -10.93 10.77 5.92
C LYS A 256 -11.11 9.52 5.06
N LYS A 257 -11.54 9.72 3.81
CA LYS A 257 -11.85 8.64 2.85
C LYS A 257 -11.61 9.06 1.42
N ILE A 258 -11.33 8.09 0.57
CA ILE A 258 -11.43 8.23 -0.88
C ILE A 258 -12.92 8.22 -1.24
N LEU A 259 -13.39 9.25 -1.94
CA LEU A 259 -14.81 9.33 -2.35
C LEU A 259 -15.06 8.62 -3.66
N ALA A 260 -14.19 8.83 -4.65
CA ALA A 260 -14.28 8.19 -5.95
C ALA A 260 -12.96 8.37 -6.72
N TYR A 261 -12.81 7.63 -7.79
CA TYR A 261 -11.82 7.80 -8.84
C TYR A 261 -12.52 8.35 -10.08
N GLN A 262 -12.24 9.59 -10.44
CA GLN A 262 -12.83 10.30 -11.57
C GLN A 262 -12.04 10.06 -12.85
N ILE A 263 -12.73 9.65 -13.91
CA ILE A 263 -12.19 9.43 -15.25
C ILE A 263 -13.14 10.08 -16.26
N GLY A 264 -12.83 11.33 -16.66
CA GLY A 264 -13.74 12.11 -17.49
C GLY A 264 -15.08 12.33 -16.79
N PHE A 265 -16.17 11.86 -17.40
CA PHE A 265 -17.53 11.92 -16.85
C PHE A 265 -17.90 10.71 -15.98
N TYR A 266 -17.00 9.72 -15.90
CA TYR A 266 -17.18 8.55 -15.04
C TYR A 266 -16.58 8.78 -13.66
N SER A 267 -17.23 8.22 -12.64
CA SER A 267 -16.70 8.09 -11.28
C SER A 267 -16.74 6.63 -10.85
N VAL A 268 -15.66 6.15 -10.24
CA VAL A 268 -15.58 4.80 -9.65
C VAL A 268 -15.42 4.94 -8.14
N ASP A 269 -16.41 4.55 -7.36
CA ASP A 269 -16.37 4.62 -5.89
C ASP A 269 -16.32 3.22 -5.26
N LEU A 270 -15.61 3.10 -4.13
CA LEU A 270 -15.49 1.86 -3.38
C LEU A 270 -16.29 2.03 -2.08
N ASP A 271 -17.38 1.28 -1.98
CA ASP A 271 -18.23 1.19 -0.79
C ASP A 271 -17.74 0.00 0.05
N THR A 272 -16.82 0.27 0.97
CA THR A 272 -16.25 -0.75 1.87
C THR A 272 -17.29 -1.33 2.83
N GLU A 273 -18.34 -0.57 3.19
CA GLU A 273 -19.38 -1.05 4.10
C GLU A 273 -20.27 -2.09 3.43
N LYS A 274 -20.53 -1.93 2.14
CA LYS A 274 -21.31 -2.88 1.35
C LYS A 274 -20.46 -3.93 0.62
N GLY A 275 -19.15 -3.73 0.55
CA GLY A 275 -18.26 -4.59 -0.21
C GLY A 275 -18.54 -4.49 -1.72
N GLU A 276 -18.72 -3.26 -2.22
CA GLU A 276 -19.09 -3.01 -3.62
C GLU A 276 -18.22 -1.92 -4.25
N ILE A 277 -17.93 -2.08 -5.54
CA ILE A 277 -17.33 -1.06 -6.40
C ILE A 277 -18.44 -0.55 -7.32
N HIS A 278 -18.65 0.75 -7.33
CA HIS A 278 -19.68 1.38 -8.12
C HIS A 278 -19.06 2.21 -9.23
N VAL A 279 -19.62 2.09 -10.43
CA VAL A 279 -19.24 2.92 -11.58
C VAL A 279 -20.45 3.76 -11.96
N SER A 280 -20.27 5.07 -11.99
CA SER A 280 -21.31 6.03 -12.34
C SER A 280 -20.88 6.90 -13.51
N TYR A 281 -21.81 7.32 -14.36
CA TYR A 281 -21.61 8.25 -15.47
C TYR A 281 -22.51 9.45 -15.26
N PHE A 282 -21.96 10.67 -15.19
CA PHE A 282 -22.71 11.87 -14.80
C PHE A 282 -23.49 11.75 -13.48
N GLY A 283 -22.98 10.94 -12.54
CA GLY A 283 -23.62 10.69 -11.24
C GLY A 283 -24.72 9.63 -11.25
N GLU A 284 -25.08 9.08 -12.41
CA GLU A 284 -26.00 7.95 -12.52
C GLU A 284 -25.24 6.62 -12.49
N ARG A 285 -25.63 5.73 -11.59
CA ARG A 285 -24.98 4.42 -11.41
C ARG A 285 -25.21 3.54 -12.63
N GLN A 286 -24.10 3.21 -13.30
CA GLN A 286 -24.09 2.36 -14.49
C GLN A 286 -23.86 0.89 -14.12
N GLN A 287 -22.99 0.64 -13.15
CA GLN A 287 -22.60 -0.71 -12.76
C GLN A 287 -22.28 -0.78 -11.27
N THR A 288 -22.59 -1.94 -10.68
CA THR A 288 -22.07 -2.37 -9.39
C THR A 288 -21.29 -3.66 -9.59
N ILE A 289 -20.09 -3.72 -9.03
CA ILE A 289 -19.19 -4.88 -9.07
C ILE A 289 -18.92 -5.27 -7.62
N PRO A 290 -19.14 -6.53 -7.21
CA PRO A 290 -18.78 -6.97 -5.87
C PRO A 290 -17.27 -6.80 -5.63
N LEU A 291 -16.88 -6.27 -4.47
CA LEU A 291 -15.47 -6.08 -4.10
C LEU A 291 -14.70 -7.41 -4.08
N SER A 292 -15.35 -8.48 -3.65
CA SER A 292 -14.79 -9.86 -3.71
C SER A 292 -14.40 -10.32 -5.12
N MET A 293 -14.93 -9.70 -6.19
CA MET A 293 -14.49 -9.98 -7.55
C MET A 293 -13.12 -9.35 -7.84
N LEU A 294 -12.81 -8.19 -7.24
CA LEU A 294 -11.49 -7.56 -7.35
C LEU A 294 -10.42 -8.41 -6.68
N GLU A 295 -10.77 -9.09 -5.58
CA GLU A 295 -9.88 -10.03 -4.88
C GLU A 295 -9.64 -11.30 -5.71
N LYS A 296 -10.73 -11.93 -6.19
CA LYS A 296 -10.67 -13.26 -6.83
C LYS A 296 -10.22 -13.22 -8.29
N ASP A 297 -10.62 -12.20 -9.04
CA ASP A 297 -10.31 -12.05 -10.46
C ASP A 297 -10.13 -10.57 -10.86
N PRO A 298 -8.99 -9.95 -10.48
CA PRO A 298 -8.69 -8.57 -10.82
C PRO A 298 -8.71 -8.30 -12.34
N ASN A 299 -8.36 -9.29 -13.16
CA ASN A 299 -8.34 -9.15 -14.62
C ASN A 299 -9.74 -9.00 -15.20
N ARG A 300 -10.72 -9.73 -14.66
CA ARG A 300 -12.12 -9.56 -15.04
C ARG A 300 -12.66 -8.20 -14.64
N VAL A 301 -12.35 -7.73 -13.42
CA VAL A 301 -12.71 -6.36 -13.00
C VAL A 301 -12.08 -5.32 -13.92
N PHE A 302 -10.80 -5.47 -14.28
CA PHE A 302 -10.12 -4.59 -15.23
C PHE A 302 -10.83 -4.55 -16.59
N LYS A 303 -11.22 -5.71 -17.14
CA LYS A 303 -11.96 -5.78 -18.41
C LYS A 303 -13.32 -5.06 -18.31
N ILE A 304 -14.09 -5.32 -17.25
CA ILE A 304 -15.38 -4.66 -17.02
C ILE A 304 -15.20 -3.14 -16.95
N LEU A 305 -14.25 -2.66 -16.16
CA LEU A 305 -13.97 -1.24 -16.02
C LEU A 305 -13.51 -0.62 -17.34
N ARG A 306 -12.61 -1.27 -18.07
CA ARG A 306 -12.17 -0.81 -19.39
C ARG A 306 -13.35 -0.67 -20.36
N ASP A 307 -14.18 -1.71 -20.45
CA ASP A 307 -15.28 -1.76 -21.40
C ASP A 307 -16.38 -0.73 -21.06
N ILE A 308 -16.54 -0.36 -19.78
CA ILE A 308 -17.46 0.72 -19.37
C ILE A 308 -16.84 2.10 -19.63
N LEU A 309 -15.60 2.32 -19.20
CA LEU A 309 -14.96 3.64 -19.21
C LEU A 309 -14.55 4.11 -20.61
N PHE A 310 -14.31 3.16 -21.53
CA PHE A 310 -13.87 3.41 -22.90
C PHE A 310 -14.81 2.78 -23.93
N LYS A 311 -16.11 2.71 -23.61
CA LYS A 311 -17.14 2.45 -24.61
C LYS A 311 -17.03 3.53 -25.69
N ASP A 312 -16.64 3.12 -26.90
CA ASP A 312 -16.73 3.94 -28.11
C ASP A 312 -18.17 4.40 -28.35
#